data_AF-A0A1I3AEF7-F1
#
_entry.id   AF-A0A1I3AEF7-F1
#
_cell.length_a   1.000
_cell.length_b   1.000
_cell.length_c   1.000
_cell.angle_alpha   90.00
_cell.angle_beta   90.00
_cell.angle_gamma   90.00
#
_symmetry.space_group_name_H-M   'P 1'
#
loop_
_entity.id
_entity.type
_entity.pdbx_description
1 polymer ?
#
loop_
_entity_poly.entity_id
_entity_poly.type
_entity_poly.pdbx_seq_one_letter_code
_entity_poly.pdbx_strand_id
1 'polypeptide(L)'
;MARILIIEDNPINMKLAKLLVRRAGYSTLEAVDAESGLSLARVEVPDLVLMDIQLPGMDGFAATTELKNDPVTADIPVIALTAMAMSRDQEKARTAGCDAYITKPLHYQELQDAINWLMPRVDDAVASHEAGSLTRNVLERGNEFEQASTEADASPSPESRAAVRAPGAIRILVAEDNLSNQKLILWQLNLLGYDADVTDNGALAFARWTSGDYDLVITALHLPKMNGYELASAIRAAEPPGTRMPILAMTASAVRGSDADQSRWVGMNEYLMRPLHLAKLRAALVKWLPVESDTEQGQLL
;
A
#
# COMPACT_ATOMS: atom_id res chain seq x y z
N MET A 1 15.92 13.99 -16.60
CA MET A 1 14.73 13.12 -16.78
C MET A 1 15.12 11.78 -16.22
N ALA A 2 14.35 11.25 -15.27
CA ALA A 2 14.69 9.99 -14.62
C ALA A 2 14.74 8.83 -15.63
N ARG A 3 15.74 7.96 -15.47
CA ARG A 3 16.07 6.82 -16.32
C ARG A 3 15.66 5.53 -15.64
N ILE A 4 14.84 4.75 -16.32
CA ILE A 4 14.42 3.43 -15.87
C ILE A 4 15.10 2.37 -16.73
N LEU A 5 15.82 1.46 -16.09
CA LEU A 5 16.39 0.28 -16.76
C LEU A 5 15.34 -0.83 -16.82
N ILE A 6 15.12 -1.37 -18.01
CA ILE A 6 14.21 -2.49 -18.26
C ILE A 6 15.06 -3.70 -18.64
N ILE A 7 14.92 -4.79 -17.88
CA ILE A 7 15.62 -6.05 -18.12
C ILE A 7 14.56 -7.10 -18.47
N GLU A 8 14.47 -7.46 -19.75
CA GLU A 8 13.42 -8.35 -20.29
C GLU A 8 13.90 -9.00 -21.60
N ASP A 9 13.83 -10.32 -21.69
CA ASP A 9 14.31 -11.09 -22.85
C ASP A 9 13.29 -11.10 -24.00
N ASN A 10 11.99 -11.05 -23.69
CA ASN A 10 10.95 -11.08 -24.70
C ASN A 10 10.79 -9.71 -25.40
N PRO A 11 11.01 -9.63 -26.72
CA PRO A 11 10.98 -8.35 -27.45
C PRO A 11 9.60 -7.67 -27.46
N ILE A 12 8.52 -8.44 -27.30
CA ILE A 12 7.15 -7.90 -27.23
C ILE A 12 6.92 -7.24 -25.87
N ASN A 13 7.30 -7.90 -24.79
CA ASN A 13 7.19 -7.37 -23.42
C ASN A 13 8.09 -6.15 -23.24
N MET A 14 9.33 -6.21 -23.74
CA MET A 14 10.26 -5.09 -23.76
C MET A 14 9.64 -3.87 -24.45
N LYS A 15 9.05 -4.07 -25.63
CA LYS A 15 8.37 -2.99 -26.38
C LYS A 15 7.20 -2.40 -25.60
N LEU A 16 6.40 -3.23 -24.92
CA LEU A 16 5.30 -2.78 -24.08
C LEU A 16 5.81 -1.96 -22.88
N ALA A 17 6.76 -2.50 -22.12
CA ALA A 17 7.35 -1.83 -20.96
C ALA A 17 7.92 -0.45 -21.34
N LYS A 18 8.68 -0.39 -22.44
CA LYS A 18 9.21 0.89 -22.97
C LYS A 18 8.12 1.90 -23.28
N LEU A 19 7.04 1.47 -23.94
CA LEU A 19 5.92 2.35 -24.28
C LEU A 19 5.28 2.94 -23.01
N LEU A 20 5.04 2.09 -22.01
CA LEU A 20 4.40 2.50 -20.76
C LEU A 20 5.29 3.44 -19.94
N VAL A 21 6.58 3.11 -19.80
CA VAL A 21 7.57 3.95 -19.10
C VAL A 21 7.72 5.32 -19.77
N ARG A 22 7.83 5.36 -21.11
CA ARG A 22 7.91 6.63 -21.85
C ARG A 22 6.63 7.45 -21.72
N ARG A 23 5.47 6.80 -21.77
CA ARG A 23 4.17 7.46 -21.55
C ARG A 23 4.06 8.05 -20.14
N ALA A 24 4.65 7.41 -19.14
CA ALA A 24 4.74 7.92 -17.77
C ALA A 24 5.74 9.08 -17.59
N GLY A 25 6.46 9.46 -18.66
CA GLY A 25 7.36 10.62 -18.67
C GLY A 25 8.78 10.32 -18.18
N TYR A 26 9.25 9.09 -18.35
CA TYR A 26 10.62 8.65 -18.02
C TYR A 26 11.38 8.19 -19.27
N SER A 27 12.71 8.23 -19.22
CA SER A 27 13.57 7.64 -20.25
C SER A 27 13.89 6.18 -19.93
N THR A 28 14.24 5.41 -20.96
CA THR A 28 14.43 3.96 -20.86
C THR A 28 15.86 3.55 -21.21
N LEU A 29 16.46 2.72 -20.38
CA LEU A 29 17.61 1.87 -20.70
C LEU A 29 17.11 0.43 -20.87
N GLU A 30 17.80 -0.37 -21.67
CA GLU A 30 17.30 -1.68 -22.11
C GLU A 30 18.40 -2.74 -22.01
N ALA A 31 18.05 -3.88 -21.44
CA ALA A 31 18.87 -5.08 -21.39
C ALA A 31 17.98 -6.30 -21.66
N VAL A 32 18.53 -7.30 -22.35
CA VAL A 32 17.77 -8.50 -22.78
C VAL A 32 18.09 -9.74 -21.92
N ASP A 33 19.03 -9.60 -21.00
CA ASP A 33 19.46 -10.63 -20.07
C ASP A 33 19.97 -9.97 -18.77
N ALA A 34 20.10 -10.77 -17.71
CA ALA A 34 20.52 -10.28 -16.40
C ALA A 34 21.94 -9.71 -16.44
N GLU A 35 22.86 -10.36 -17.15
CA GLU A 35 24.28 -9.98 -17.18
C GLU A 35 24.51 -8.61 -17.82
N SER A 36 23.88 -8.34 -18.97
CA SER A 36 23.90 -7.02 -19.60
C SER A 36 23.18 -5.98 -18.76
N GLY A 37 22.09 -6.36 -18.09
CA GLY A 37 21.34 -5.51 -17.15
C GLY A 37 22.17 -5.06 -15.95
N LEU A 38 22.83 -6.00 -15.27
CA LEU A 38 23.73 -5.75 -14.15
C LEU A 38 24.90 -4.85 -14.54
N SER A 39 25.52 -5.14 -15.69
CA SER A 39 26.63 -4.34 -16.21
C SER A 39 26.18 -2.90 -16.49
N LEU A 40 25.00 -2.74 -17.11
CA LEU A 40 24.45 -1.44 -17.42
C LEU A 40 24.02 -0.67 -16.17
N ALA A 41 23.46 -1.36 -15.16
CA ALA A 41 23.08 -0.76 -13.88
C ALA A 41 24.28 -0.17 -13.14
N ARG A 42 25.43 -0.87 -13.15
CA ARG A 42 26.67 -0.38 -12.52
C ARG A 42 27.25 0.85 -13.22
N VAL A 43 27.14 0.92 -14.55
CA VAL A 43 27.70 2.03 -15.35
C VAL A 43 26.78 3.24 -15.36
N GLU A 44 25.50 3.01 -15.61
CA GLU A 44 24.53 4.09 -15.82
C GLU A 44 23.88 4.55 -14.52
N VAL A 45 23.82 3.71 -13.48
CA VAL A 45 23.15 3.98 -12.20
C VAL A 45 21.74 4.54 -12.44
N PRO A 46 20.83 3.71 -13.00
CA PRO A 46 19.45 4.14 -13.27
C PRO A 46 18.72 4.49 -11.97
N ASP A 47 17.67 5.29 -12.10
CA ASP A 47 16.86 5.70 -10.96
C ASP A 47 15.90 4.58 -10.49
N LEU A 48 15.62 3.58 -11.35
CA LEU A 48 14.79 2.41 -11.05
C LEU A 48 15.05 1.28 -12.05
N VAL A 49 14.89 0.02 -11.62
CA VAL A 49 14.96 -1.18 -12.47
C VAL A 49 13.59 -1.86 -12.54
N LEU A 50 13.13 -2.16 -13.76
CA LEU A 50 12.07 -3.14 -14.03
C LEU A 50 12.76 -4.46 -14.40
N MET A 51 12.61 -5.46 -13.54
CA MET A 51 13.31 -6.75 -13.66
C MET A 51 12.33 -7.86 -14.02
N ASP A 52 12.42 -8.44 -15.21
CA ASP A 52 11.75 -9.70 -15.45
C ASP A 52 12.32 -10.80 -14.56
N ILE A 53 11.44 -11.58 -13.95
CA ILE A 53 11.85 -12.71 -13.12
C ILE A 53 12.30 -13.89 -13.98
N GLN A 54 11.67 -14.08 -15.15
CA GLN A 54 11.93 -15.25 -16.01
C GLN A 54 12.95 -14.95 -17.10
N LEU A 55 14.17 -14.60 -16.70
CA LEU A 55 15.27 -14.36 -17.63
C LEU A 55 16.03 -15.65 -17.99
N PRO A 56 16.57 -15.77 -19.21
CA PRO A 56 17.42 -16.88 -19.59
C PRO A 56 18.77 -16.80 -18.87
N GLY A 57 19.28 -17.96 -18.43
CA GLY A 57 20.55 -18.03 -17.70
C GLY A 57 20.36 -17.70 -16.22
N MET A 58 20.69 -16.47 -15.83
CA MET A 58 20.46 -15.96 -14.49
C MET A 58 19.03 -15.41 -14.36
N ASP A 59 18.27 -15.91 -13.38
CA ASP A 59 16.92 -15.42 -13.13
C ASP A 59 16.91 -14.03 -12.47
N GLY A 60 15.77 -13.33 -12.55
CA GLY A 60 15.66 -11.96 -12.05
C GLY A 60 15.80 -11.82 -10.53
N PHE A 61 15.56 -12.89 -9.76
CA PHE A 61 15.76 -12.85 -8.31
C PHE A 61 17.24 -12.88 -7.94
N ALA A 62 18.00 -13.76 -8.60
CA ALA A 62 19.46 -13.79 -8.47
C ALA A 62 20.08 -12.46 -8.90
N ALA A 63 19.65 -11.92 -10.04
CA ALA A 63 20.09 -10.61 -10.53
C ALA A 63 19.77 -9.48 -9.54
N THR A 64 18.57 -9.47 -8.95
CA THR A 64 18.21 -8.48 -7.93
C THR A 64 19.09 -8.59 -6.69
N THR A 65 19.36 -9.83 -6.24
CA THR A 65 20.26 -10.07 -5.10
C THR A 65 21.66 -9.52 -5.38
N GLU A 66 22.17 -9.68 -6.61
CA GLU A 66 23.45 -9.09 -7.01
C GLU A 66 23.43 -7.56 -7.02
N LEU A 67 22.36 -6.93 -7.53
CA LEU A 67 22.20 -5.48 -7.49
C LEU A 67 22.22 -4.96 -6.04
N LYS A 68 21.52 -5.63 -5.14
CA LYS A 68 21.40 -5.23 -3.73
C LYS A 68 22.69 -5.47 -2.92
N ASN A 69 23.55 -6.38 -3.35
CA ASN A 69 24.84 -6.64 -2.72
C ASN A 69 26.00 -5.78 -3.25
N ASP A 70 25.83 -5.09 -4.38
CA ASP A 70 26.81 -4.16 -4.91
C ASP A 70 26.58 -2.74 -4.35
N PRO A 71 27.54 -2.14 -3.62
CA PRO A 71 27.40 -0.79 -3.06
C PRO A 71 27.06 0.31 -4.08
N VAL A 72 27.38 0.12 -5.35
CA VAL A 72 27.07 1.10 -6.42
C VAL A 72 25.58 1.06 -6.79
N THR A 73 24.95 -0.11 -6.68
CA THR A 73 23.57 -0.34 -7.15
C THR A 73 22.58 -0.69 -6.05
N ALA A 74 23.04 -0.86 -4.81
CA ALA A 74 22.22 -1.37 -3.71
C ALA A 74 20.97 -0.53 -3.42
N ASP A 75 21.10 0.79 -3.56
CA ASP A 75 20.01 1.74 -3.31
C ASP A 75 19.05 1.88 -4.50
N ILE A 76 19.36 1.30 -5.66
CA ILE A 76 18.49 1.40 -6.83
C ILE A 76 17.22 0.57 -6.57
N PRO A 77 16.02 1.18 -6.65
CA PRO A 77 14.78 0.46 -6.42
C PRO A 77 14.50 -0.52 -7.57
N VAL A 78 14.02 -1.73 -7.23
CA VAL A 78 13.75 -2.82 -8.17
C VAL A 78 12.28 -3.23 -8.11
N ILE A 79 11.60 -3.19 -9.25
CA ILE A 79 10.26 -3.74 -9.43
C ILE A 79 10.37 -5.06 -10.19
N ALA A 80 9.99 -6.16 -9.56
CA ALA A 80 9.89 -7.47 -10.19
C ALA A 80 8.69 -7.55 -11.14
N LEU A 81 8.89 -8.06 -12.36
CA LEU A 81 7.84 -8.38 -13.32
C LEU A 81 7.65 -9.89 -13.37
N THR A 82 6.50 -10.39 -12.93
CA THR A 82 6.25 -11.83 -12.79
C THR A 82 5.06 -12.29 -13.63
N ALA A 83 5.15 -13.45 -14.27
CA ALA A 83 4.00 -14.09 -14.93
C ALA A 83 3.06 -14.81 -13.95
N MET A 84 3.45 -14.99 -12.68
CA MET A 84 2.73 -15.78 -11.69
C MET A 84 2.37 -14.94 -10.46
N ALA A 85 1.09 -15.00 -10.08
CA ALA A 85 0.52 -14.32 -8.91
C ALA A 85 0.40 -15.25 -7.68
N MET A 86 1.38 -16.15 -7.49
CA MET A 86 1.36 -17.09 -6.36
C MET A 86 2.07 -16.49 -5.14
N SER A 87 1.55 -16.73 -3.94
CA SER A 87 2.12 -16.23 -2.67
C SER A 87 3.61 -16.56 -2.48
N ARG A 88 4.09 -17.65 -3.10
CA ARG A 88 5.48 -18.09 -3.01
C ARG A 88 6.45 -17.18 -3.77
N ASP A 89 6.01 -16.56 -4.85
CA ASP A 89 6.85 -15.67 -5.66
C ASP A 89 6.98 -14.29 -5.05
N GLN A 90 5.96 -13.85 -4.30
CA GLN A 90 6.01 -12.63 -3.50
C GLN A 90 7.07 -12.72 -2.40
N GLU A 91 7.14 -13.85 -1.69
CA GLU A 91 8.16 -14.06 -0.65
C GLU A 91 9.57 -14.14 -1.23
N LYS A 92 9.73 -14.78 -2.40
CA LYS A 92 11.00 -14.79 -3.13
C LYS A 92 11.43 -13.40 -3.57
N ALA A 93 10.51 -12.59 -4.11
CA ALA A 93 10.78 -11.20 -4.50
C ALA A 93 11.26 -10.39 -3.29
N ARG A 94 10.56 -10.50 -2.16
CA ARG A 94 10.95 -9.83 -0.92
C ARG A 94 12.34 -10.27 -0.43
N THR A 95 12.60 -11.58 -0.44
CA THR A 95 13.88 -12.15 0.00
C THR A 95 15.04 -11.73 -0.91
N ALA A 96 14.80 -11.62 -2.20
CA ALA A 96 15.79 -11.14 -3.18
C ALA A 96 16.09 -9.63 -3.04
N GLY A 97 15.26 -8.90 -2.29
CA GLY A 97 15.38 -7.45 -2.10
C GLY A 97 14.61 -6.62 -3.14
N CYS A 98 13.63 -7.19 -3.82
CA CYS A 98 12.73 -6.39 -4.65
C CYS A 98 11.89 -5.44 -3.79
N ASP A 99 11.78 -4.18 -4.24
CA ASP A 99 11.02 -3.16 -3.53
C ASP A 99 9.52 -3.22 -3.87
N ALA A 100 9.19 -3.69 -5.08
CA ALA A 100 7.82 -4.00 -5.49
C ALA A 100 7.77 -5.17 -6.49
N TYR A 101 6.56 -5.62 -6.80
CA TYR A 101 6.32 -6.57 -7.90
C TYR A 101 5.04 -6.22 -8.65
N ILE A 102 4.99 -6.56 -9.94
CA ILE A 102 3.86 -6.38 -10.84
C ILE A 102 3.63 -7.68 -11.60
N THR A 103 2.38 -8.11 -11.68
CA THR A 103 2.02 -9.28 -12.49
C THR A 103 1.88 -8.92 -13.95
N LYS A 104 2.42 -9.75 -14.85
CA LYS A 104 2.19 -9.65 -16.29
C LYS A 104 0.76 -10.16 -16.61
N PRO A 105 0.06 -9.56 -17.59
CA PRO A 105 0.52 -8.52 -18.50
C PRO A 105 0.61 -7.14 -17.84
N LEU A 106 1.60 -6.34 -18.25
CA LEU A 106 1.83 -4.99 -17.73
C LEU A 106 0.70 -4.03 -18.12
N HIS A 107 0.11 -3.36 -17.12
CA HIS A 107 -0.87 -2.30 -17.33
C HIS A 107 -0.28 -0.93 -16.99
N TYR A 108 -0.68 0.10 -17.76
CA TYR A 108 -0.15 1.46 -17.60
C TYR A 108 -0.31 2.00 -16.18
N GLN A 109 -1.52 1.88 -15.61
CA GLN A 109 -1.84 2.45 -14.31
C GLN A 109 -1.00 1.81 -13.20
N GLU A 110 -1.00 0.48 -13.15
CA GLU A 110 -0.24 -0.29 -12.15
C GLU A 110 1.26 0.02 -12.20
N LEU A 111 1.85 0.08 -13.40
CA LEU A 111 3.25 0.45 -13.57
C LEU A 111 3.52 1.90 -13.15
N GLN A 112 2.67 2.84 -13.56
CA GLN A 112 2.82 4.25 -13.20
C GLN A 112 2.75 4.45 -11.67
N ASP A 113 1.84 3.73 -11.01
CA ASP A 113 1.63 3.82 -9.58
C ASP A 113 2.83 3.28 -8.80
N ALA A 114 3.38 2.14 -9.23
CA ALA A 114 4.57 1.55 -8.62
C ALA A 114 5.82 2.44 -8.81
N ILE A 115 6.01 3.02 -10.00
CA ILE A 115 7.12 3.95 -10.24
C ILE A 115 6.98 5.20 -9.37
N ASN A 116 5.80 5.81 -9.31
CA ASN A 116 5.58 7.01 -8.49
C ASN A 116 5.75 6.73 -6.99
N TRP A 117 5.48 5.50 -6.53
CA TRP A 117 5.72 5.09 -5.15
C TRP A 117 7.22 5.03 -4.81
N LEU A 118 8.04 4.50 -5.72
CA LEU A 118 9.50 4.37 -5.52
C LEU A 118 10.29 5.62 -5.87
N MET A 119 9.76 6.44 -6.77
CA MET A 119 10.40 7.65 -7.27
C MET A 119 9.47 8.87 -7.10
N PRO A 120 9.17 9.28 -5.85
CA PRO A 120 8.38 10.48 -5.61
C PRO A 120 9.09 11.71 -6.20
N ARG A 121 8.38 12.52 -6.97
CA ARG A 121 8.95 13.71 -7.61
C ARG A 121 9.26 14.77 -6.54
N VAL A 122 10.32 15.54 -6.75
CA VAL A 122 10.76 16.61 -5.82
C VAL A 122 9.71 17.70 -5.63
N ASP A 123 8.77 17.88 -6.57
CA ASP A 123 7.63 18.79 -6.38
C ASP A 123 6.66 18.31 -5.29
N ASP A 124 6.63 17.00 -4.98
CA ASP A 124 5.93 16.41 -3.83
C ASP A 124 6.79 16.45 -2.54
N ALA A 125 8.09 16.75 -2.63
CA ALA A 125 9.03 16.70 -1.51
C ALA A 125 8.98 17.94 -0.59
N VAL A 126 8.37 19.05 -1.04
CA VAL A 126 8.13 20.22 -0.16
C VAL A 126 7.12 19.90 0.95
N ALA A 127 6.26 18.89 0.76
CA ALA A 127 5.39 18.36 1.81
C ALA A 127 6.07 17.30 2.72
N SER A 128 7.25 16.80 2.32
CA SER A 128 7.92 15.64 2.93
C SER A 128 9.10 16.01 3.83
N HIS A 129 9.53 17.28 3.84
CA HIS A 129 10.73 17.72 4.54
C HIS A 129 10.64 17.65 6.07
N GLU A 130 9.44 17.54 6.65
CA GLU A 130 9.27 17.24 8.09
C GLU A 130 9.35 15.73 8.40
N ALA A 131 9.06 14.85 7.43
CA ALA A 131 8.98 13.40 7.64
C ALA A 131 10.36 12.69 7.56
N GLY A 132 11.30 13.24 6.78
CA GLY A 132 12.61 12.62 6.53
C GLY A 132 13.57 12.63 7.73
N SER A 133 13.34 13.47 8.74
CA SER A 133 14.17 13.52 9.95
C SER A 133 13.83 12.38 10.93
N LEU A 134 12.61 11.83 10.86
CA LEU A 134 12.12 10.83 11.82
C LEU A 134 12.33 9.38 11.36
N THR A 135 12.40 9.11 10.04
CA THR A 135 12.67 7.77 9.48
C THR A 135 14.03 7.21 9.91
N ARG A 136 15.03 8.06 10.13
CA ARG A 136 16.35 7.62 10.59
C ARG A 136 16.33 7.11 12.04
N ASN A 137 15.41 7.60 12.87
CA ASN A 137 15.29 7.18 14.28
C ASN A 137 14.47 5.89 14.46
N VAL A 138 13.70 5.45 13.45
CA VAL A 138 12.82 4.28 13.55
C VAL A 138 13.53 3.00 13.08
N LEU A 139 14.44 3.09 12.10
CA LEU A 139 15.23 1.94 11.64
C LEU A 139 16.14 1.37 12.73
N GLU A 140 16.60 2.20 13.68
CA GLU A 140 17.43 1.74 14.81
C GLU A 140 16.63 1.00 15.90
N ARG A 141 15.29 1.11 15.93
CA ARG A 141 14.43 0.44 16.93
C ARG A 141 13.76 -0.85 16.44
N GLY A 142 13.85 -1.17 15.14
CA GLY A 142 13.20 -2.35 14.55
C GLY A 142 13.87 -3.70 14.82
N ASN A 143 15.05 -3.71 15.45
CA ASN A 143 15.91 -4.90 15.53
C ASN A 143 15.59 -5.87 16.69
N GLU A 144 14.53 -5.64 17.46
CA GLU A 144 14.16 -6.48 18.62
C GLU A 144 12.98 -7.45 18.35
N PHE A 145 12.33 -7.39 17.18
CA PHE A 145 11.10 -8.18 16.91
C PHE A 145 11.32 -9.57 16.27
N GLU A 146 12.56 -9.95 15.93
CA GLU A 146 12.83 -11.20 15.20
C GLU A 146 12.91 -12.49 16.06
N GLN A 147 12.72 -12.42 17.38
CA GLN A 147 12.80 -13.63 18.24
C GLN A 147 11.45 -14.14 18.78
N ALA A 148 10.31 -13.53 18.46
CA ALA A 148 9.02 -13.89 19.09
C ALA A 148 8.02 -14.67 18.21
N SER A 149 8.35 -15.02 16.96
CA SER A 149 7.40 -15.66 16.03
C SER A 149 7.79 -17.09 15.63
N THR A 150 8.03 -17.95 16.61
CA THR A 150 7.95 -19.41 16.42
C THR A 150 7.10 -19.98 17.55
N GLU A 151 5.81 -20.16 17.26
CA GLU A 151 4.76 -20.95 17.95
C GLU A 151 3.46 -20.15 18.11
N ALA A 152 2.55 -20.25 17.13
CA ALA A 152 1.09 -20.21 17.31
C ALA A 152 0.38 -20.23 15.94
N ASP A 153 0.34 -21.41 15.31
CA ASP A 153 -0.67 -21.75 14.31
C ASP A 153 -1.99 -22.05 15.03
N ALA A 154 -2.72 -20.99 15.39
CA ALA A 154 -4.12 -21.03 15.79
C ALA A 154 -4.66 -19.59 15.78
N SER A 155 -5.36 -19.20 14.72
CA SER A 155 -6.12 -17.95 14.69
C SER A 155 -7.12 -17.92 15.87
N PRO A 156 -7.03 -16.97 16.81
CA PRO A 156 -7.97 -16.90 17.90
C PRO A 156 -9.31 -16.35 17.39
N SER A 157 -10.41 -16.87 17.95
CA SER A 157 -11.77 -16.42 17.69
C SER A 157 -12.00 -14.95 18.15
N PRO A 158 -13.03 -14.26 17.59
CA PRO A 158 -13.24 -12.82 17.78
C PRO A 158 -13.37 -12.36 19.24
N GLU A 159 -13.87 -13.23 20.12
CA GLU A 159 -14.07 -12.96 21.55
C GLU A 159 -12.74 -12.81 22.31
N SER A 160 -11.65 -13.39 21.81
CA SER A 160 -10.32 -13.35 22.45
C SER A 160 -9.57 -12.03 22.20
N ARG A 161 -9.86 -11.32 21.10
CA ARG A 161 -9.24 -10.02 20.74
C ARG A 161 -9.88 -8.80 21.42
N ALA A 162 -11.01 -9.00 22.10
CA ALA A 162 -11.67 -7.97 22.90
C ALA A 162 -10.97 -7.72 24.25
N ALA A 163 -10.07 -8.60 24.67
CA ALA A 163 -9.38 -8.49 25.95
C ALA A 163 -8.07 -7.69 25.83
N VAL A 164 -8.05 -6.56 26.53
CA VAL A 164 -6.92 -5.66 26.83
C VAL A 164 -6.47 -4.75 25.67
N ARG A 165 -7.21 -3.65 25.49
CA ARG A 165 -6.76 -2.48 24.74
C ARG A 165 -5.66 -1.76 25.54
N ALA A 166 -4.49 -1.55 24.92
CA ALA A 166 -3.58 -0.51 25.39
C ALA A 166 -4.28 0.85 25.19
N PRO A 167 -4.39 1.71 26.22
CA PRO A 167 -5.02 3.02 26.08
C PRO A 167 -4.40 3.79 24.90
N GLY A 168 -5.22 4.28 23.97
CA GLY A 168 -4.76 5.07 22.82
C GLY A 168 -4.59 4.32 21.49
N ALA A 169 -4.62 2.98 21.49
CA ALA A 169 -4.49 2.23 20.23
C ALA A 169 -5.70 2.46 19.30
N ILE A 170 -5.40 2.97 18.10
CA ILE A 170 -6.36 3.19 17.01
C ILE A 170 -6.75 1.87 16.35
N ARG A 171 -8.06 1.62 16.15
CA ARG A 171 -8.56 0.48 15.38
C ARG A 171 -9.35 0.91 14.15
N ILE A 172 -9.00 0.32 13.01
CA ILE A 172 -9.66 0.60 11.72
C ILE A 172 -10.50 -0.60 11.30
N LEU A 173 -11.74 -0.37 10.89
CA LEU A 173 -12.58 -1.40 10.25
C LEU A 173 -12.54 -1.24 8.73
N VAL A 174 -12.21 -2.30 8.02
CA VAL A 174 -12.20 -2.34 6.56
C VAL A 174 -13.31 -3.25 6.05
N ALA A 175 -14.15 -2.74 5.16
CA ALA A 175 -15.19 -3.50 4.45
C ALA A 175 -14.84 -3.58 2.95
N GLU A 176 -14.41 -4.75 2.51
CA GLU A 176 -13.92 -5.00 1.14
C GLU A 176 -14.20 -6.45 0.77
N ASP A 177 -14.87 -6.74 -0.34
CA ASP A 177 -15.27 -8.10 -0.74
C ASP A 177 -14.19 -8.86 -1.52
N ASN A 178 -13.21 -8.15 -2.07
CA ASN A 178 -12.11 -8.76 -2.81
C ASN A 178 -10.90 -9.06 -1.90
N LEU A 179 -10.54 -10.35 -1.76
CA LEU A 179 -9.43 -10.81 -0.92
C LEU A 179 -8.07 -10.16 -1.24
N SER A 180 -7.77 -9.86 -2.51
CA SER A 180 -6.51 -9.20 -2.87
C SER A 180 -6.49 -7.75 -2.40
N ASN A 181 -7.61 -7.04 -2.55
CA ASN A 181 -7.75 -5.67 -2.04
C ASN A 181 -7.70 -5.64 -0.50
N GLN A 182 -8.35 -6.60 0.17
CA GLN A 182 -8.28 -6.76 1.63
C GLN A 182 -6.82 -6.87 2.11
N LYS A 183 -6.03 -7.75 1.49
CA LYS A 183 -4.61 -7.94 1.82
C LYS A 183 -3.78 -6.68 1.58
N LEU A 184 -4.02 -6.00 0.47
CA LEU A 184 -3.32 -4.75 0.14
C LEU A 184 -3.60 -3.67 1.19
N ILE A 185 -4.87 -3.47 1.55
CA ILE A 185 -5.27 -2.46 2.54
C ILE A 185 -4.67 -2.79 3.91
N LEU A 186 -4.76 -4.05 4.35
CA LEU A 186 -4.16 -4.49 5.61
C LEU A 186 -2.66 -4.25 5.65
N TRP A 187 -1.95 -4.62 4.58
CA TRP A 187 -0.51 -4.39 4.48
C TRP A 187 -0.17 -2.89 4.54
N GLN A 188 -0.91 -2.05 3.83
CA GLN A 188 -0.71 -0.60 3.85
C GLN A 188 -0.98 0.01 5.24
N LEU A 189 -2.02 -0.45 5.94
CA LEU A 189 -2.33 0.01 7.30
C LEU A 189 -1.25 -0.44 8.29
N ASN A 190 -0.77 -1.68 8.18
CA ASN A 190 0.30 -2.20 9.02
C ASN A 190 1.61 -1.42 8.83
N LEU A 191 1.98 -1.10 7.59
CA LEU A 191 3.13 -0.23 7.29
C LEU A 191 3.02 1.17 7.92
N LEU A 192 1.79 1.66 8.11
CA LEU A 192 1.52 2.95 8.76
C LEU A 192 1.37 2.84 10.28
N GLY A 193 1.54 1.64 10.86
CA GLY A 193 1.47 1.40 12.29
C GLY A 193 0.05 1.21 12.84
N TYR A 194 -0.95 0.98 11.98
CA TYR A 194 -2.34 0.78 12.40
C TYR A 194 -2.74 -0.69 12.41
N ASP A 195 -3.57 -1.05 13.38
CA ASP A 195 -4.26 -2.34 13.40
C ASP A 195 -5.64 -2.21 12.74
N ALA A 196 -6.04 -3.25 12.03
CA ALA A 196 -7.28 -3.24 11.27
C ALA A 196 -7.96 -4.61 11.18
N ASP A 197 -9.28 -4.58 11.32
CA ASP A 197 -10.13 -5.74 11.07
C ASP A 197 -10.75 -5.64 9.68
N VAL A 198 -10.88 -6.78 9.01
CA VAL A 198 -11.46 -6.85 7.66
C VAL A 198 -12.76 -7.65 7.65
N THR A 199 -13.70 -7.20 6.84
CA THR A 199 -14.97 -7.85 6.54
C THR A 199 -15.20 -7.91 5.03
N ASP A 200 -15.85 -8.97 4.56
CA ASP A 200 -16.09 -9.23 3.14
C ASP A 200 -17.46 -8.71 2.63
N ASN A 201 -18.28 -8.13 3.51
CA ASN A 201 -19.62 -7.67 3.18
C ASN A 201 -20.08 -6.58 4.17
N GLY A 202 -20.96 -5.67 3.73
CA GLY A 202 -21.38 -4.54 4.55
C GLY A 202 -22.20 -4.93 5.78
N ALA A 203 -22.95 -6.03 5.74
CA ALA A 203 -23.78 -6.46 6.88
C ALA A 203 -22.90 -6.94 8.05
N LEU A 204 -21.81 -7.65 7.74
CA LEU A 204 -20.82 -8.05 8.73
C LEU A 204 -20.02 -6.85 9.24
N ALA A 205 -19.68 -5.90 8.36
CA ALA A 205 -19.05 -4.65 8.75
C ALA A 205 -19.91 -3.89 9.77
N PHE A 206 -21.22 -3.75 9.50
CA PHE A 206 -22.14 -3.09 10.42
C PHE A 206 -22.25 -3.82 11.78
N ALA A 207 -22.34 -5.16 11.76
CA ALA A 207 -22.39 -5.95 12.98
C ALA A 207 -21.11 -5.81 13.82
N ARG A 208 -19.93 -5.79 13.18
CA ARG A 208 -18.65 -5.55 13.87
C ARG A 208 -18.56 -4.14 14.41
N TRP A 209 -18.90 -3.13 13.62
CA TRP A 209 -18.90 -1.74 14.07
C TRP A 209 -19.82 -1.53 15.28
N THR A 210 -20.99 -2.18 15.32
CA THR A 210 -21.94 -2.08 16.45
C THR A 210 -21.39 -2.69 17.75
N SER A 211 -20.53 -3.71 17.64
CA SER A 211 -20.02 -4.48 18.80
C SER A 211 -18.57 -4.17 19.17
N GLY A 212 -17.85 -3.44 18.32
CA GLY A 212 -16.43 -3.17 18.46
C GLY A 212 -16.13 -1.68 18.56
N ASP A 213 -15.05 -1.36 19.27
CA ASP A 213 -14.53 -0.01 19.39
C ASP A 213 -13.59 0.26 18.19
N TYR A 214 -14.15 0.86 17.14
CA TYR A 214 -13.38 1.33 15.98
C TYR A 214 -13.30 2.85 16.00
N ASP A 215 -12.21 3.40 15.47
CA ASP A 215 -11.98 4.85 15.37
C ASP A 215 -12.20 5.37 13.95
N LEU A 216 -12.22 4.47 12.96
CA LEU A 216 -12.44 4.79 11.55
C LEU A 216 -12.93 3.56 10.77
N VAL A 217 -13.81 3.81 9.78
CA VAL A 217 -14.28 2.80 8.83
C VAL A 217 -13.78 3.13 7.43
N ILE A 218 -13.18 2.16 6.73
CA ILE A 218 -12.88 2.22 5.29
C ILE A 218 -13.79 1.22 4.58
N THR A 219 -14.59 1.65 3.59
CA THR A 219 -15.56 0.78 2.92
C THR A 219 -15.50 0.86 1.40
N ALA A 220 -15.54 -0.29 0.73
CA ALA A 220 -15.90 -0.37 -0.68
C ALA A 220 -17.34 0.14 -0.88
N LEU A 221 -17.62 0.76 -2.03
CA LEU A 221 -18.99 1.16 -2.37
C LEU A 221 -19.86 -0.01 -2.81
N HIS A 222 -19.30 -0.94 -3.58
CA HIS A 222 -19.97 -2.16 -3.98
C HIS A 222 -19.53 -3.27 -3.04
N LEU A 223 -20.48 -3.75 -2.24
CA LEU A 223 -20.30 -4.86 -1.32
C LEU A 223 -21.51 -5.79 -1.43
N PRO A 224 -21.34 -7.10 -1.22
CA PRO A 224 -22.46 -8.03 -1.15
C PRO A 224 -23.27 -7.80 0.14
N LYS A 225 -24.54 -8.25 0.12
CA LYS A 225 -25.54 -8.18 1.22
C LYS A 225 -25.97 -6.78 1.67
N MET A 226 -25.03 -5.86 1.81
CA MET A 226 -25.24 -4.46 2.14
C MET A 226 -24.11 -3.67 1.48
N ASN A 227 -24.46 -2.71 0.63
CA ASN A 227 -23.48 -1.90 -0.09
C ASN A 227 -22.87 -0.81 0.82
N GLY A 228 -21.80 -0.15 0.38
CA GLY A 228 -21.10 0.84 1.21
C GLY A 228 -21.96 2.05 1.59
N TYR A 229 -22.89 2.46 0.73
CA TYR A 229 -23.83 3.56 1.03
C TYR A 229 -24.84 3.15 2.09
N GLU A 230 -25.39 1.94 1.98
CA GLU A 230 -26.29 1.36 2.97
C GLU A 230 -25.60 1.19 4.33
N LEU A 231 -24.34 0.73 4.33
CA LEU A 231 -23.51 0.63 5.51
C LEU A 231 -23.31 1.99 6.18
N ALA A 232 -22.91 3.02 5.43
CA ALA A 232 -22.71 4.35 5.99
C ALA A 232 -24.02 4.91 6.56
N SER A 233 -25.14 4.75 5.86
CA SER A 233 -26.47 5.17 6.34
C SER A 233 -26.86 4.43 7.63
N ALA A 234 -26.63 3.12 7.70
CA ALA A 234 -26.90 2.31 8.89
C ALA A 234 -26.05 2.74 10.09
N ILE A 235 -24.75 3.02 9.86
CA ILE A 235 -23.85 3.57 10.88
C ILE A 235 -24.39 4.91 11.39
N ARG A 236 -24.71 5.87 10.49
CA ARG A 236 -25.24 7.19 10.89
C ARG A 236 -26.55 7.10 11.67
N ALA A 237 -27.42 6.14 11.35
CA ALA A 237 -28.68 5.94 12.06
C ALA A 237 -28.48 5.34 13.46
N ALA A 238 -27.40 4.58 13.66
CA ALA A 238 -27.09 3.89 14.91
C ALA A 238 -26.08 4.64 15.80
N GLU A 239 -25.47 5.72 15.31
CA GLU A 239 -24.50 6.52 16.06
C GLU A 239 -25.11 7.17 17.31
N PRO A 240 -24.46 7.03 18.48
CA PRO A 240 -24.84 7.76 19.68
C PRO A 240 -24.81 9.28 19.46
N PRO A 241 -25.73 10.05 20.08
CA PRO A 241 -25.72 11.50 20.00
C PRO A 241 -24.36 12.10 20.39
N GLY A 242 -23.83 12.99 19.56
CA GLY A 242 -22.54 13.65 19.78
C GLY A 242 -21.32 12.86 19.32
N THR A 243 -21.49 11.63 18.84
CA THR A 243 -20.43 10.85 18.18
C THR A 243 -20.58 10.94 16.66
N ARG A 244 -19.45 10.91 15.95
CA ARG A 244 -19.46 10.85 14.49
C ARG A 244 -18.23 10.11 13.98
N MET A 245 -18.43 8.84 13.65
CA MET A 245 -17.42 7.94 13.10
C MET A 245 -16.91 8.47 11.76
N PRO A 246 -15.60 8.62 11.55
CA PRO A 246 -15.05 8.84 10.22
C PRO A 246 -15.30 7.61 9.31
N ILE A 247 -15.90 7.83 8.14
CA ILE A 247 -16.15 6.81 7.13
C ILE A 247 -15.50 7.23 5.81
N LEU A 248 -14.47 6.50 5.39
CA LEU A 248 -13.76 6.69 4.12
C LEU A 248 -14.27 5.67 3.10
N ALA A 249 -14.74 6.13 1.95
CA ALA A 249 -15.25 5.27 0.89
C ALA A 249 -14.18 5.02 -0.18
N MET A 250 -14.05 3.79 -0.65
CA MET A 250 -13.18 3.43 -1.78
C MET A 250 -14.02 3.31 -3.05
N THR A 251 -13.66 4.08 -4.08
CA THR A 251 -14.38 4.13 -5.37
C THR A 251 -13.46 3.87 -6.56
N ALA A 252 -13.95 3.12 -7.56
CA ALA A 252 -13.25 2.89 -8.82
C ALA A 252 -13.49 3.99 -9.88
N SER A 253 -14.40 4.94 -9.62
CA SER A 253 -14.70 6.05 -10.52
C SER A 253 -14.63 7.38 -9.77
N ALA A 254 -14.08 8.41 -10.43
CA ALA A 254 -14.05 9.76 -9.90
C ALA A 254 -15.49 10.28 -9.81
N VAL A 255 -15.98 10.42 -8.58
CA VAL A 255 -17.28 11.06 -8.31
C VAL A 255 -17.12 12.55 -8.60
N ARG A 256 -17.37 12.97 -9.85
CA ARG A 256 -17.28 14.38 -10.26
C ARG A 256 -18.67 15.02 -10.34
N GLY A 257 -19.00 15.82 -9.33
CA GLY A 257 -19.50 17.19 -9.53
C GLY A 257 -20.93 17.39 -10.03
N SER A 258 -21.89 16.52 -9.72
CA SER A 258 -23.31 16.84 -9.87
C SER A 258 -24.04 16.91 -8.52
N ASP A 259 -25.10 17.73 -8.39
CA ASP A 259 -25.97 17.76 -7.21
C ASP A 259 -26.64 16.39 -6.93
N ALA A 260 -26.73 15.53 -7.96
CA ALA A 260 -27.17 14.13 -7.87
C ALA A 260 -26.10 13.20 -7.26
N ASP A 261 -24.83 13.61 -7.24
CA ASP A 261 -23.76 12.90 -6.55
C ASP A 261 -23.70 13.28 -5.07
N GLN A 262 -23.91 14.55 -4.68
CA GLN A 262 -23.91 14.97 -3.26
C GLN A 262 -24.97 14.23 -2.42
N SER A 263 -26.10 13.88 -3.01
CA SER A 263 -27.16 13.09 -2.36
C SER A 263 -26.79 11.61 -2.14
N ARG A 264 -25.65 11.14 -2.67
CA ARG A 264 -25.05 9.83 -2.38
C ARG A 264 -23.92 9.91 -1.33
N TRP A 265 -23.48 11.10 -0.94
CA TRP A 265 -22.42 11.30 0.05
C TRP A 265 -22.92 11.11 1.49
N VAL A 266 -24.15 10.61 1.65
CA VAL A 266 -24.87 10.61 2.92
C VAL A 266 -24.06 9.86 3.96
N GLY A 267 -23.46 10.62 4.87
CA GLY A 267 -22.72 10.09 5.99
C GLY A 267 -21.28 9.67 5.71
N MET A 268 -20.71 9.85 4.51
CA MET A 268 -19.29 9.56 4.25
C MET A 268 -18.43 10.82 4.34
N ASN A 269 -17.19 10.67 4.79
CA ASN A 269 -16.26 11.76 5.07
C ASN A 269 -15.34 12.07 3.88
N GLU A 270 -14.84 11.03 3.20
CA GLU A 270 -13.93 11.20 2.06
C GLU A 270 -13.99 9.99 1.12
N TYR A 271 -13.66 10.22 -0.15
CA TYR A 271 -13.57 9.18 -1.16
C TYR A 271 -12.12 8.97 -1.59
N LEU A 272 -11.65 7.74 -1.46
CA LEU A 272 -10.36 7.27 -1.91
C LEU A 272 -10.52 6.56 -3.25
N MET A 273 -9.80 7.06 -4.26
CA MET A 273 -9.78 6.43 -5.59
C MET A 273 -9.04 5.11 -5.52
N ARG A 274 -9.59 4.09 -6.18
CA ARG A 274 -8.89 2.84 -6.49
C ARG A 274 -8.06 3.02 -7.77
N PRO A 275 -6.86 2.44 -7.86
CA PRO A 275 -6.18 1.65 -6.82
C PRO A 275 -5.78 2.51 -5.59
N LEU A 276 -5.89 1.93 -4.39
CA LEU A 276 -5.65 2.65 -3.14
C LEU A 276 -4.15 2.89 -2.94
N HIS A 277 -3.74 4.15 -3.02
CA HIS A 277 -2.34 4.53 -2.85
C HIS A 277 -2.01 4.82 -1.37
N LEU A 278 -0.86 4.33 -0.90
CA LEU A 278 -0.41 4.50 0.49
C LEU A 278 -0.35 5.98 0.92
N ALA A 279 0.16 6.89 0.06
CA ALA A 279 0.24 8.31 0.39
C ALA A 279 -1.15 8.96 0.56
N LYS A 280 -2.12 8.58 -0.28
CA LYS A 280 -3.50 9.06 -0.17
C LYS A 280 -4.19 8.48 1.04
N LEU A 281 -3.96 7.19 1.32
CA LEU A 281 -4.45 6.54 2.54
C LEU A 281 -3.86 7.23 3.78
N ARG A 282 -2.55 7.44 3.85
CA ARG A 282 -1.88 8.16 4.94
C ARG A 282 -2.45 9.57 5.13
N ALA A 283 -2.58 10.34 4.05
CA ALA A 283 -3.13 11.69 4.12
C ALA A 283 -4.57 11.71 4.66
N ALA A 284 -5.40 10.75 4.23
CA ALA A 284 -6.76 10.61 4.73
C ALA A 284 -6.79 10.17 6.21
N LEU A 285 -5.95 9.21 6.61
CA LEU A 285 -5.87 8.76 7.99
C LEU A 285 -5.42 9.89 8.93
N VAL A 286 -4.37 10.65 8.57
CA VAL A 286 -3.92 11.82 9.34
C VAL A 286 -5.02 12.87 9.46
N LYS A 287 -5.83 13.04 8.41
CA LYS A 287 -6.92 14.02 8.38
C LYS A 287 -8.12 13.62 9.25
N TRP A 288 -8.42 12.32 9.35
CA TRP A 288 -9.68 11.84 9.91
C TRP A 288 -9.55 11.07 11.23
N LEU A 289 -8.39 10.54 11.55
CA LEU A 289 -8.15 9.94 12.86
C LEU A 289 -7.92 11.05 13.91
N PRO A 290 -8.32 10.80 15.17
CA PRO A 290 -8.02 11.72 16.26
C PRO A 290 -6.49 11.85 16.40
N VAL A 291 -6.00 13.08 16.39
CA VAL A 291 -4.61 13.39 16.73
C VAL A 291 -4.45 13.13 18.23
N GLU A 292 -3.46 12.35 18.65
CA GLU A 292 -3.07 12.28 20.06
C GLU A 292 -2.85 13.71 20.54
N SER A 293 -3.71 14.18 21.44
CA SER A 293 -3.49 15.45 22.10
C SER A 293 -2.33 15.22 23.04
N ASP A 294 -1.19 15.89 22.78
CA ASP A 294 -0.11 16.08 23.75
C ASP A 294 -0.72 16.60 25.06
N THR A 295 -1.10 15.68 25.93
CA THR A 295 -1.70 15.97 27.23
C THR A 295 -0.79 15.46 28.32
N GLU A 296 0.51 15.68 28.21
CA GLU A 296 1.45 15.51 29.34
C GLU A 296 2.66 16.43 29.18
N GLN A 297 2.44 17.74 29.36
CA GLN A 297 3.48 18.67 29.84
C GLN A 297 2.83 20.01 30.25
N GLY A 298 2.16 20.00 31.40
CA GLY A 298 1.44 21.18 31.88
C GLY A 298 0.99 21.12 33.33
N GLN A 299 1.80 20.58 34.25
CA GLN A 299 1.70 20.89 35.68
C GLN A 299 2.93 20.40 36.44
N LEU A 300 3.97 21.24 36.44
CA LEU A 300 5.01 21.28 37.47
C LEU A 300 5.67 22.65 37.43
N LEU A 301 4.93 23.65 37.93
CA LEU A 301 5.45 24.88 38.56
C LEU A 301 4.49 25.28 39.68
#